data_AF-A0A257GE39-F1
#
_entry.id   AF-A0A257GE39-F1
#
_cell.length_a   1.000
_cell.length_b   1.000
_cell.length_c   1.000
_cell.angle_alpha   90.00
_cell.angle_beta   90.00
_cell.angle_gamma   90.00
#
_symmetry.space_group_name_H-M   'P 1'
#
loop_
_entity.id
_entity.type
_entity.pdbx_description
1 polymer ?
#
loop_
_entity_poly.entity_id
_entity_poly.type
_entity_poly.pdbx_seq_one_letter_code
_entity_poly.pdbx_strand_id
1 'polypeptide(L)'
;MVSGQKVVDQMVDAGVSTPERCRIIGYPKFDILRGRTPETFFDNGKPTFLYNPHFDPHMSSWFDNGADILEFFYQNADRYNLIFAPHVMLFYKKVHISPEYRVTRTRPDIDPKYYDAPNIRIDVDSARLFDMSYTLSADVYIGDVSSQVYEFLHRPRACFFIDTHSANVPGAPPEYDFWNNGPVVRMAKQLIALLPDHAQIAAQYRNAQEQRMAYTADQSDPRPASDRGAEALERYIESLAS
;
A
#
# COMPACT_ATOMS: atom_id res chain seq x y z
N MET A 1 -4.49 14.22 -17.38
CA MET A 1 -3.72 14.58 -16.16
C MET A 1 -3.33 13.29 -15.46
N VAL A 2 -2.11 13.20 -14.91
CA VAL A 2 -1.56 11.98 -14.31
C VAL A 2 -0.70 12.28 -13.08
N SER A 3 -0.43 11.26 -12.25
CA SER A 3 0.29 11.43 -10.98
C SER A 3 1.78 11.68 -11.11
N GLY A 4 2.43 11.09 -12.11
CA GLY A 4 3.88 11.10 -12.26
C GLY A 4 4.29 10.54 -13.63
N GLN A 5 5.60 10.55 -13.89
CA GLN A 5 6.16 10.11 -15.16
C GLN A 5 5.82 8.64 -15.47
N LYS A 6 5.72 7.79 -14.43
CA LYS A 6 5.30 6.38 -14.56
C LYS A 6 4.04 6.19 -15.39
N VAL A 7 3.01 6.99 -15.12
CA VAL A 7 1.71 6.85 -15.81
C VAL A 7 1.79 7.42 -17.23
N VAL A 8 2.64 8.45 -17.46
CA VAL A 8 2.91 8.94 -18.82
C VAL A 8 3.52 7.83 -19.66
N ASP A 9 4.59 7.21 -19.17
CA ASP A 9 5.31 6.16 -19.90
C ASP A 9 4.38 4.97 -20.18
N GLN A 10 3.63 4.50 -19.18
CA GLN A 10 2.65 3.42 -19.35
C GLN A 10 1.56 3.74 -20.39
N MET A 11 1.06 4.98 -20.42
CA MET A 11 0.06 5.39 -21.42
C MET A 11 0.65 5.46 -22.83
N VAL A 12 1.92 5.88 -22.96
CA VAL A 12 2.63 5.97 -24.24
C VAL A 12 2.95 4.56 -24.76
N ASP A 13 3.51 3.70 -23.92
CA ASP A 13 3.87 2.32 -24.27
C ASP A 13 2.63 1.50 -24.67
N ALA A 14 1.49 1.75 -24.03
CA ALA A 14 0.21 1.12 -24.38
C ALA A 14 -0.46 1.72 -25.63
N GLY A 15 0.11 2.78 -26.24
CA GLY A 15 -0.49 3.48 -27.39
C GLY A 15 -1.77 4.25 -27.06
N VAL A 16 -2.03 4.53 -25.77
CA VAL A 16 -3.24 5.21 -25.28
C VAL A 16 -3.12 6.73 -25.40
N SER A 17 -1.92 7.29 -25.24
CA SER A 17 -1.67 8.74 -25.29
C SER A 17 -0.27 9.07 -25.80
N THR A 18 0.01 10.34 -26.06
CA THR A 18 1.38 10.85 -26.30
C THR A 18 1.85 11.68 -25.10
N PRO A 19 3.17 11.87 -24.91
CA PRO A 19 3.70 12.67 -23.80
C PRO A 19 3.10 14.08 -23.74
N GLU A 20 2.89 14.73 -24.89
CA GLU A 20 2.39 16.11 -25.00
C GLU A 20 0.93 16.23 -24.56
N ARG A 21 0.17 15.13 -24.63
CA ARG A 21 -1.23 15.06 -24.18
C ARG A 21 -1.35 14.72 -22.70
N CYS A 22 -0.24 14.40 -22.05
CA CYS A 22 -0.19 14.09 -20.64
C CYS A 22 0.28 15.31 -19.84
N ARG A 23 -0.42 15.60 -18.75
CA ARG A 23 0.01 16.61 -17.78
C ARG A 23 0.24 15.98 -16.42
N ILE A 24 1.49 16.00 -15.96
CA ILE A 24 1.86 15.53 -14.62
C ILE A 24 1.46 16.61 -13.61
N ILE A 25 0.58 16.23 -12.68
CA ILE A 25 0.04 17.12 -11.66
C ILE A 25 0.42 16.69 -10.23
N GLY A 26 1.11 15.57 -10.05
CA GLY A 26 1.29 14.95 -8.73
C GLY A 26 0.08 14.10 -8.34
N TYR A 27 0.09 13.49 -7.16
CA TYR A 27 -1.00 12.63 -6.68
C TYR A 27 -1.99 13.43 -5.81
N PRO A 28 -3.21 13.76 -6.27
CA PRO A 28 -4.14 14.65 -5.55
C PRO A 28 -4.50 14.18 -4.14
N LYS A 29 -4.47 12.87 -3.89
CA LYS A 29 -4.75 12.31 -2.57
C LYS A 29 -3.75 12.81 -1.52
N PHE A 30 -2.51 13.15 -1.89
CA PHE A 30 -1.55 13.72 -0.94
C PHE A 30 -1.91 15.13 -0.48
N ASP A 31 -2.79 15.84 -1.17
CA ASP A 31 -3.22 17.17 -0.73
C ASP A 31 -3.99 17.11 0.60
N ILE A 32 -4.66 15.98 0.91
CA ILE A 32 -5.37 15.79 2.19
C ILE A 32 -4.42 15.72 3.40
N LEU A 33 -3.12 15.56 3.15
CA LEU A 33 -2.10 15.47 4.21
C LEU A 33 -1.56 16.84 4.63
N ARG A 34 -1.89 17.92 3.88
CA ARG A 34 -1.41 19.26 4.20
C ARG A 34 -1.90 19.70 5.58
N GLY A 35 -0.95 19.95 6.48
CA GLY A 35 -1.24 20.31 7.87
C GLY A 35 -1.70 19.14 8.75
N ARG A 36 -1.74 17.91 8.23
CA ARG A 36 -2.10 16.71 8.99
C ARG A 36 -0.85 16.09 9.64
N THR A 37 -0.97 15.75 10.91
CA THR A 37 0.05 14.97 11.64
C THR A 37 -0.37 13.51 11.75
N PRO A 38 0.59 12.57 11.87
CA PRO A 38 0.29 11.18 12.23
C PRO A 38 -0.60 11.07 13.48
N GLU A 39 -1.53 10.13 13.48
CA GLU A 39 -2.40 9.80 14.62
C GLU A 39 -1.69 8.82 15.56
N THR A 40 -1.92 8.95 16.87
CA THR A 40 -1.46 7.96 17.86
C THR A 40 -2.56 6.91 18.07
N PHE A 41 -2.38 5.72 17.51
CA PHE A 41 -3.31 4.59 17.71
C PHE A 41 -2.98 3.74 18.93
N PHE A 42 -1.72 3.75 19.36
CA PHE A 42 -1.23 3.02 20.52
C PHE A 42 -0.32 3.92 21.35
N ASP A 43 -0.61 4.06 22.63
CA ASP A 43 0.16 4.93 23.54
C ASP A 43 1.11 4.11 24.42
N ASN A 44 1.94 3.28 23.78
CA ASN A 44 2.85 2.36 24.46
C ASN A 44 4.29 2.37 23.91
N GLY A 45 4.58 3.22 22.92
CA GLY A 45 5.91 3.40 22.33
C GLY A 45 6.44 2.24 21.47
N LYS A 46 5.65 1.18 21.25
CA LYS A 46 6.05 0.04 20.41
C LYS A 46 5.83 0.37 18.92
N PRO A 47 6.67 -0.15 18.01
CA PRO A 47 6.49 0.08 16.58
C PRO A 47 5.16 -0.52 16.11
N THR A 48 4.50 0.23 15.24
CA THR A 48 3.17 -0.10 14.70
C THR A 48 3.28 -0.60 13.27
N PHE A 49 2.82 -1.82 13.04
CA PHE A 49 2.78 -2.45 11.73
C PHE A 49 1.38 -2.28 11.13
N LEU A 50 1.29 -1.94 9.86
CA LEU A 50 0.05 -1.93 9.09
C LEU A 50 0.02 -3.18 8.21
N TYR A 51 -0.93 -4.08 8.45
CA TYR A 51 -1.22 -5.19 7.55
C TYR A 51 -2.41 -4.86 6.66
N ASN A 52 -2.15 -4.70 5.35
CA ASN A 52 -3.10 -4.25 4.34
C ASN A 52 -3.18 -5.26 3.16
N PRO A 53 -3.81 -6.44 3.35
CA PRO A 53 -3.96 -7.40 2.26
C PRO A 53 -5.00 -6.94 1.23
N HIS A 54 -4.76 -7.31 -0.04
CA HIS A 54 -5.69 -7.13 -1.14
C HIS A 54 -6.92 -8.05 -1.00
N PHE A 55 -7.98 -7.81 -1.80
CA PHE A 55 -9.22 -8.58 -1.72
C PHE A 55 -9.31 -9.76 -2.70
N ASP A 56 -8.55 -9.73 -3.78
CA ASP A 56 -8.55 -10.80 -4.79
C ASP A 56 -8.13 -12.15 -4.17
N PRO A 57 -8.94 -13.21 -4.31
CA PRO A 57 -8.73 -14.48 -3.60
C PRO A 57 -7.52 -15.28 -4.07
N HIS A 58 -6.95 -14.97 -5.23
CA HIS A 58 -5.73 -15.58 -5.74
C HIS A 58 -4.48 -14.83 -5.28
N MET A 59 -4.54 -13.49 -5.29
CA MET A 59 -3.40 -12.62 -5.00
C MET A 59 -3.29 -12.18 -3.53
N SER A 60 -4.35 -12.38 -2.74
CA SER A 60 -4.41 -11.91 -1.36
C SER A 60 -3.69 -12.86 -0.40
N SER A 61 -2.81 -12.28 0.41
CA SER A 61 -2.17 -12.97 1.52
C SER A 61 -3.14 -13.34 2.64
N TRP A 62 -4.31 -12.68 2.74
CA TRP A 62 -5.25 -12.88 3.86
C TRP A 62 -5.71 -14.32 4.01
N PHE A 63 -5.99 -15.00 2.90
CA PHE A 63 -6.67 -16.28 2.93
C PHE A 63 -5.80 -17.42 3.47
N ASP A 64 -4.50 -17.38 3.22
CA ASP A 64 -3.56 -18.45 3.62
C ASP A 64 -2.58 -18.02 4.71
N ASN A 65 -2.31 -16.72 4.85
CA ASN A 65 -1.28 -16.19 5.75
C ASN A 65 -1.86 -15.27 6.84
N GLY A 66 -3.08 -14.77 6.68
CA GLY A 66 -3.64 -13.73 7.54
C GLY A 66 -3.76 -14.15 9.01
N ALA A 67 -4.23 -15.37 9.26
CA ALA A 67 -4.38 -15.90 10.62
C ALA A 67 -3.04 -16.00 11.37
N ASP A 68 -1.99 -16.50 10.69
CA ASP A 68 -0.65 -16.63 11.28
C ASP A 68 -0.01 -15.27 11.58
N ILE A 69 -0.26 -14.28 10.73
CA ILE A 69 0.21 -12.90 10.96
C ILE A 69 -0.50 -12.30 12.19
N LEU A 70 -1.83 -12.41 12.27
CA LEU A 70 -2.57 -11.92 13.45
C LEU A 70 -2.10 -12.63 14.73
N GLU A 71 -1.94 -13.94 14.68
CA GLU A 71 -1.46 -14.74 15.82
C GLU A 71 -0.07 -14.29 16.28
N PHE A 72 0.86 -14.02 15.34
CA PHE A 72 2.19 -13.52 15.70
C PHE A 72 2.13 -12.22 16.50
N PHE A 73 1.36 -11.23 16.03
CA PHE A 73 1.23 -9.95 16.74
C PHE A 73 0.50 -10.12 18.08
N TYR A 74 -0.48 -11.02 18.15
CA TYR A 74 -1.18 -11.33 19.40
C TYR A 74 -0.22 -11.93 20.44
N GLN A 75 0.63 -12.88 20.04
CA GLN A 75 1.60 -13.53 20.94
C GLN A 75 2.81 -12.66 21.30
N ASN A 76 3.03 -11.55 20.57
CA ASN A 76 4.15 -10.63 20.79
C ASN A 76 3.66 -9.22 21.17
N ALA A 77 2.57 -9.16 21.94
CA ALA A 77 1.92 -7.93 22.36
C ALA A 77 2.82 -7.00 23.19
N ASP A 78 3.86 -7.54 23.83
CA ASP A 78 4.88 -6.81 24.58
C ASP A 78 5.87 -6.08 23.67
N ARG A 79 5.95 -6.42 22.37
CA ARG A 79 6.98 -5.91 21.45
C ARG A 79 6.43 -5.08 20.29
N TYR A 80 5.23 -5.41 19.80
CA TYR A 80 4.73 -4.86 18.55
C TYR A 80 3.25 -4.48 18.64
N ASN A 81 2.88 -3.42 17.93
CA ASN A 81 1.49 -3.10 17.65
C ASN A 81 1.13 -3.47 16.21
N LEU A 82 -0.13 -3.84 15.98
CA LEU A 82 -0.67 -4.14 14.67
C LEU A 82 -1.92 -3.32 14.40
N ILE A 83 -1.97 -2.69 13.23
CA ILE A 83 -3.20 -2.24 12.60
C ILE A 83 -3.50 -3.21 11.47
N PHE A 84 -4.56 -4.01 11.63
CA PHE A 84 -5.13 -4.76 10.54
C PHE A 84 -6.19 -3.92 9.86
N ALA A 85 -5.85 -3.41 8.68
CA ALA A 85 -6.69 -2.54 7.87
C ALA A 85 -6.59 -2.98 6.42
N PRO A 86 -7.34 -4.02 6.01
CA PRO A 86 -7.26 -4.58 4.66
C PRO A 86 -7.91 -3.67 3.62
N HIS A 87 -7.75 -4.02 2.34
CA HIS A 87 -8.56 -3.39 1.29
C HIS A 87 -10.05 -3.57 1.61
N VAL A 88 -10.84 -2.49 1.52
CA VAL A 88 -12.24 -2.42 1.99
C VAL A 88 -13.13 -3.53 1.41
N MET A 89 -12.90 -3.88 0.15
CA MET A 89 -13.66 -4.95 -0.51
C MET A 89 -13.47 -6.32 0.14
N LEU A 90 -12.33 -6.58 0.79
CA LEU A 90 -12.04 -7.86 1.43
C LEU A 90 -13.11 -8.19 2.46
N PHE A 91 -13.50 -7.22 3.30
CA PHE A 91 -14.49 -7.44 4.33
C PHE A 91 -15.94 -7.11 3.92
N TYR A 92 -16.12 -6.34 2.85
CA TYR A 92 -17.43 -6.07 2.25
C TYR A 92 -18.14 -7.34 1.71
N LYS A 93 -17.37 -8.32 1.23
CA LYS A 93 -17.91 -9.60 0.70
C LYS A 93 -17.35 -10.79 1.47
N LYS A 94 -18.19 -11.81 1.67
CA LYS A 94 -17.78 -13.10 2.25
C LYS A 94 -17.20 -14.05 1.21
N VAL A 95 -17.74 -14.04 -0.01
CA VAL A 95 -17.24 -14.85 -1.14
C VAL A 95 -16.56 -13.92 -2.13
N HIS A 96 -15.34 -14.27 -2.50
CA HIS A 96 -14.50 -13.54 -3.44
C HIS A 96 -14.23 -14.38 -4.67
N ILE A 97 -14.25 -13.73 -5.83
CA ILE A 97 -14.07 -14.36 -7.13
C ILE A 97 -12.98 -13.58 -7.86
N SER A 98 -11.97 -14.29 -8.36
CA SER A 98 -11.01 -13.78 -9.32
C SER A 98 -11.30 -14.41 -10.69
N PRO A 99 -11.96 -13.70 -11.62
CA PRO A 99 -12.29 -14.24 -12.93
C PRO A 99 -11.06 -14.58 -13.77
N GLU A 100 -10.03 -13.73 -13.71
CA GLU A 100 -8.78 -13.88 -14.46
C GLU A 100 -8.07 -15.19 -14.10
N TYR A 101 -7.95 -15.48 -12.80
CA TYR A 101 -7.31 -16.71 -12.32
C TYR A 101 -8.29 -17.88 -12.13
N ARG A 102 -9.59 -17.68 -12.39
CA ARG A 102 -10.66 -18.67 -12.19
C ARG A 102 -10.70 -19.24 -10.77
N VAL A 103 -10.39 -18.40 -9.78
CA VAL A 103 -10.36 -18.77 -8.36
C VAL A 103 -11.59 -18.19 -7.65
N THR A 104 -12.24 -19.01 -6.82
CA THR A 104 -13.30 -18.56 -5.91
C THR A 104 -12.97 -19.04 -4.51
N ARG A 105 -13.02 -18.15 -3.52
CA ARG A 105 -12.75 -18.48 -2.12
C ARG A 105 -13.71 -17.77 -1.20
N THR A 106 -14.07 -18.46 -0.11
CA THR A 106 -14.74 -17.85 1.03
C THR A 106 -13.70 -17.24 1.94
N ARG A 107 -13.85 -15.95 2.25
CA ARG A 107 -12.96 -15.21 3.16
C ARG A 107 -13.01 -15.85 4.56
N PRO A 108 -11.86 -16.19 5.16
CA PRO A 108 -11.78 -16.55 6.57
C PRO A 108 -12.31 -15.40 7.45
N ASP A 109 -12.95 -15.74 8.57
CA ASP A 109 -13.28 -14.75 9.59
C ASP A 109 -12.08 -14.46 10.49
N ILE A 110 -12.13 -13.32 11.15
CA ILE A 110 -11.17 -12.94 12.17
C ILE A 110 -11.57 -13.63 13.47
N ASP A 111 -10.63 -14.30 14.13
CA ASP A 111 -10.85 -14.83 15.48
C ASP A 111 -11.21 -13.68 16.45
N PRO A 112 -12.35 -13.75 17.16
CA PRO A 112 -12.80 -12.71 18.08
C PRO A 112 -11.74 -12.24 19.08
N LYS A 113 -10.82 -13.11 19.51
CA LYS A 113 -9.77 -12.77 20.48
C LYS A 113 -8.89 -11.60 20.04
N TYR A 114 -8.73 -11.37 18.74
CA TYR A 114 -7.90 -10.30 18.22
C TYR A 114 -8.54 -8.91 18.34
N TYR A 115 -9.88 -8.82 18.46
CA TYR A 115 -10.56 -7.54 18.65
C TYR A 115 -10.34 -6.96 20.04
N ASP A 116 -10.16 -7.82 21.05
CA ASP A 116 -9.95 -7.42 22.45
C ASP A 116 -8.46 -7.26 22.80
N ALA A 117 -7.55 -7.54 21.87
CA ALA A 117 -6.11 -7.47 22.11
C ALA A 117 -5.62 -6.01 22.20
N PRO A 118 -4.92 -5.60 23.26
CA PRO A 118 -4.56 -4.20 23.50
C PRO A 118 -3.54 -3.63 22.50
N ASN A 119 -2.83 -4.49 21.78
CA ASN A 119 -1.82 -4.12 20.78
C ASN A 119 -2.31 -4.34 19.34
N ILE A 120 -3.54 -4.80 19.13
CA ILE A 120 -4.10 -5.02 17.79
C ILE A 120 -5.31 -4.11 17.60
N ARG A 121 -5.30 -3.36 16.50
CA ARG A 121 -6.44 -2.60 16.03
C ARG A 121 -6.95 -3.23 14.74
N ILE A 122 -8.21 -3.65 14.76
CA ILE A 122 -8.90 -4.18 13.59
C ILE A 122 -9.83 -3.10 13.06
N ASP A 123 -9.68 -2.75 11.79
CA ASP A 123 -10.56 -1.84 11.08
C ASP A 123 -10.89 -2.41 9.72
N VAL A 124 -12.17 -2.66 9.46
CA VAL A 124 -12.64 -3.31 8.24
C VAL A 124 -13.74 -2.52 7.52
N ASP A 125 -14.15 -1.38 8.07
CA ASP A 125 -15.30 -0.61 7.58
C ASP A 125 -15.22 0.91 7.80
N SER A 126 -14.21 1.44 8.49
CA SER A 126 -14.16 2.87 8.79
C SER A 126 -13.58 3.72 7.64
N ALA A 127 -13.85 5.03 7.70
CA ALA A 127 -13.29 6.00 6.76
C ALA A 127 -11.75 6.04 6.77
N ARG A 128 -11.10 5.57 7.85
CA ARG A 128 -9.64 5.53 8.00
C ARG A 128 -8.94 4.60 6.99
N LEU A 129 -9.70 3.70 6.37
CA LEU A 129 -9.23 2.84 5.29
C LEU A 129 -8.92 3.62 3.99
N PHE A 130 -9.45 4.85 3.86
CA PHE A 130 -9.36 5.66 2.65
C PHE A 130 -8.55 6.94 2.81
N ASP A 131 -8.47 7.48 4.02
CA ASP A 131 -7.98 8.85 4.25
C ASP A 131 -6.49 8.93 4.61
N MET A 132 -5.76 7.81 4.52
CA MET A 132 -4.35 7.67 4.90
C MET A 132 -4.07 7.77 6.40
N SER A 133 -5.07 7.72 7.30
CA SER A 133 -4.87 7.64 8.76
C SER A 133 -3.81 6.60 9.12
N TYR A 134 -3.96 5.37 8.61
CA TYR A 134 -3.07 4.27 8.95
C TYR A 134 -1.74 4.30 8.22
N THR A 135 -1.75 4.63 6.92
CA THR A 135 -0.52 4.71 6.13
C THR A 135 0.37 5.88 6.56
N LEU A 136 -0.21 6.98 7.04
CA LEU A 136 0.55 8.09 7.61
C LEU A 136 1.12 7.73 8.98
N SER A 137 0.47 6.88 9.77
CA SER A 137 0.80 6.68 11.19
C SER A 137 1.62 5.42 11.52
N ALA A 138 1.53 4.38 10.70
CA ALA A 138 2.29 3.14 10.93
C ALA A 138 3.80 3.31 10.63
N ASP A 139 4.63 2.52 11.31
CA ASP A 139 6.08 2.49 11.11
C ASP A 139 6.50 1.52 10.01
N VAL A 140 5.70 0.48 9.80
CA VAL A 140 5.98 -0.64 8.88
C VAL A 140 4.73 -0.99 8.09
N TYR A 141 4.90 -1.32 6.81
CA TYR A 141 3.85 -1.82 5.93
C TYR A 141 4.05 -3.30 5.62
N ILE A 142 2.98 -4.09 5.76
CA ILE A 142 2.89 -5.49 5.33
C ILE A 142 1.75 -5.54 4.31
N GLY A 143 2.03 -6.01 3.10
CA GLY A 143 1.01 -6.17 2.07
C GLY A 143 1.29 -7.35 1.15
N ASP A 144 0.52 -7.39 0.07
CA ASP A 144 0.67 -8.31 -1.05
C ASP A 144 0.69 -7.48 -2.34
N VAL A 145 -0.41 -7.41 -3.09
CA VAL A 145 -0.55 -6.66 -4.34
C VAL A 145 -1.30 -5.33 -4.20
N SER A 146 -1.49 -4.86 -2.96
CA SER A 146 -2.21 -3.61 -2.70
C SER A 146 -1.41 -2.36 -3.13
N SER A 147 -2.02 -1.53 -3.99
CA SER A 147 -1.46 -0.24 -4.42
C SER A 147 -1.39 0.80 -3.31
N GLN A 148 -2.07 0.58 -2.17
CA GLN A 148 -2.02 1.46 -1.01
C GLN A 148 -0.60 1.58 -0.40
N VAL A 149 0.33 0.72 -0.79
CA VAL A 149 1.76 0.90 -0.48
C VAL A 149 2.30 2.27 -0.92
N TYR A 150 1.83 2.84 -2.04
CA TYR A 150 2.27 4.17 -2.48
C TYR A 150 1.79 5.29 -1.54
N GLU A 151 0.65 5.09 -0.87
CA GLU A 151 0.17 5.99 0.18
C GLU A 151 1.08 5.91 1.41
N PHE A 152 1.47 4.69 1.81
CA PHE A 152 2.44 4.49 2.87
C PHE A 152 3.82 5.09 2.52
N LEU A 153 4.27 4.93 1.29
CA LEU A 153 5.55 5.45 0.81
C LEU A 153 5.55 6.96 0.55
N HIS A 154 4.46 7.68 0.85
CA HIS A 154 4.52 9.13 1.03
C HIS A 154 5.65 9.54 2.00
N ARG A 155 5.94 8.68 2.98
CA ARG A 155 7.17 8.74 3.79
C ARG A 155 7.91 7.40 3.71
N PRO A 156 9.15 7.34 3.20
CA PRO A 156 9.94 6.11 3.10
C PRO A 156 10.13 5.42 4.46
N ARG A 157 9.73 4.15 4.53
CA ARG A 157 9.65 3.30 5.73
C ARG A 157 9.72 1.82 5.32
N ALA A 158 9.84 0.89 6.27
CA ALA A 158 9.94 -0.53 5.95
C ALA A 158 8.66 -1.04 5.29
N CYS A 159 8.81 -1.77 4.18
CA CYS A 159 7.73 -2.50 3.52
C CYS A 159 8.10 -3.99 3.47
N PHE A 160 7.10 -4.85 3.57
CA PHE A 160 7.24 -6.28 3.39
C PHE A 160 6.09 -6.79 2.53
N PHE A 161 6.38 -7.72 1.62
CA PHE A 161 5.38 -8.26 0.71
C PHE A 161 5.29 -9.77 0.79
N ILE A 162 4.07 -10.29 0.64
CA ILE A 162 3.82 -11.72 0.46
C ILE A 162 3.35 -11.95 -0.97
N ASP A 163 4.16 -12.67 -1.74
CA ASP A 163 3.79 -13.21 -3.05
C ASP A 163 3.09 -14.57 -2.88
N THR A 164 1.79 -14.59 -3.19
CA THR A 164 0.96 -15.79 -3.12
C THR A 164 0.82 -16.53 -4.45
N HIS A 165 1.26 -15.97 -5.57
CA HIS A 165 0.81 -16.41 -6.90
C HIS A 165 1.90 -16.49 -7.96
N SER A 166 2.96 -15.68 -7.92
CA SER A 166 3.97 -15.69 -8.97
C SER A 166 4.68 -17.04 -9.03
N ALA A 167 5.14 -17.43 -10.22
CA ALA A 167 5.90 -18.66 -10.38
C ALA A 167 7.21 -18.59 -9.57
N ASN A 168 7.57 -19.68 -8.89
CA ASN A 168 8.81 -19.76 -8.11
C ASN A 168 10.02 -20.01 -9.02
N VAL A 169 10.39 -19.01 -9.80
CA VAL A 169 11.55 -19.04 -10.70
C VAL A 169 12.73 -18.33 -10.02
N PRO A 170 13.82 -19.05 -9.68
CA PRO A 170 14.97 -18.44 -9.02
C PRO A 170 15.56 -17.29 -9.84
N GLY A 171 15.72 -16.13 -9.21
CA GLY A 171 16.34 -14.95 -9.81
C GLY A 171 15.44 -14.15 -10.78
N ALA A 172 14.17 -14.55 -10.96
CA ALA A 172 13.23 -13.72 -11.70
C ALA A 172 13.00 -12.38 -10.98
N PRO A 173 12.88 -11.25 -11.71
CA PRO A 173 12.49 -9.99 -11.10
C PRO A 173 11.08 -10.11 -10.49
N PRO A 174 10.75 -9.31 -9.47
CA PRO A 174 9.40 -9.26 -8.93
C PRO A 174 8.38 -8.94 -10.04
N GLU A 175 7.22 -9.61 -10.01
CA GLU A 175 6.15 -9.42 -10.99
C GLU A 175 5.62 -7.98 -11.01
N TYR A 176 5.62 -7.33 -9.84
CA TYR A 176 5.20 -5.94 -9.69
C TYR A 176 6.36 -5.05 -9.29
N ASP A 177 6.52 -3.92 -9.97
CA ASP A 177 7.59 -2.95 -9.67
C ASP A 177 7.60 -2.49 -8.20
N PHE A 178 6.42 -2.30 -7.58
CA PHE A 178 6.34 -1.86 -6.19
C PHE A 178 6.83 -2.88 -5.16
N TRP A 179 6.95 -4.16 -5.53
CA TRP A 179 7.58 -5.16 -4.67
C TRP A 179 9.08 -4.92 -4.49
N ASN A 180 9.71 -4.11 -5.34
CA ASN A 180 11.10 -3.69 -5.13
C ASN A 180 11.27 -2.65 -3.98
N ASN A 181 10.20 -2.29 -3.28
CA ASN A 181 10.26 -1.40 -2.11
C ASN A 181 10.56 -2.13 -0.79
N GLY A 182 10.71 -3.46 -0.80
CA GLY A 182 10.98 -4.26 0.38
C GLY A 182 11.24 -5.74 0.05
N PRO A 183 11.56 -6.58 1.05
CA PRO A 183 11.62 -8.03 0.85
C PRO A 183 10.26 -8.60 0.41
N VAL A 184 10.32 -9.56 -0.52
CA VAL A 184 9.18 -10.35 -0.96
C VAL A 184 9.40 -11.78 -0.48
N VAL A 185 8.46 -12.28 0.31
CA VAL A 185 8.45 -13.65 0.81
C VAL A 185 7.21 -14.37 0.31
N ARG A 186 7.11 -15.68 0.56
CA ARG A 186 5.96 -16.48 0.08
C ARG A 186 5.03 -16.96 1.17
N MET A 187 5.45 -16.86 2.44
CA MET A 187 4.70 -17.38 3.58
C MET A 187 4.84 -16.48 4.81
N ALA A 188 3.81 -16.47 5.66
CA ALA A 188 3.81 -15.76 6.95
C ALA A 188 5.04 -16.06 7.79
N LYS A 189 5.46 -17.33 7.88
CA LYS A 189 6.65 -17.74 8.65
C LYS A 189 7.93 -17.02 8.20
N GLN A 190 8.11 -16.85 6.89
CA GLN A 190 9.27 -16.15 6.34
C GLN A 190 9.18 -14.65 6.60
N LEU A 191 7.98 -14.07 6.46
CA LEU A 191 7.72 -12.67 6.79
C LEU A 191 8.07 -12.38 8.25
N ILE A 192 7.50 -13.17 9.16
CA ILE A 192 7.64 -13.03 10.61
C ILE A 192 9.11 -13.04 11.04
N ALA A 193 9.93 -13.90 10.42
CA ALA A 193 11.35 -13.97 10.71
C ALA A 193 12.12 -12.68 10.38
N LEU A 194 11.61 -11.85 9.45
CA LEU A 194 12.24 -10.60 9.01
C LEU A 194 11.73 -9.35 9.76
N LEU A 195 10.58 -9.42 10.43
CA LEU A 195 9.97 -8.26 11.10
C LEU A 195 10.89 -7.61 12.16
N PRO A 196 11.69 -8.35 12.95
CA PRO A 196 12.64 -7.73 13.88
C PRO A 196 13.63 -6.77 13.22
N ASP A 197 13.98 -7.01 11.95
CA ASP A 197 14.98 -6.23 11.20
C ASP A 197 14.37 -5.02 10.46
N HIS A 198 13.11 -4.66 10.72
CA HIS A 198 12.39 -3.59 10.03
C HIS A 198 13.18 -2.26 9.94
N ALA A 199 13.90 -1.86 10.99
CA ALA A 199 14.70 -0.62 10.97
C ALA A 199 15.86 -0.70 9.96
N GLN A 200 16.56 -1.84 9.89
CA GLN A 200 17.62 -2.08 8.92
C GLN A 200 17.06 -2.13 7.49
N ILE A 201 15.92 -2.80 7.31
CA ILE A 201 15.23 -2.91 6.02
C ILE A 201 14.77 -1.52 5.54
N ALA A 202 14.22 -0.69 6.42
CA ALA A 202 13.86 0.69 6.07
C ALA A 202 15.08 1.47 5.55
N ALA A 203 16.24 1.33 6.19
CA ALA A 203 17.47 1.98 5.74
C ALA A 203 17.96 1.44 4.39
N GLN A 204 17.91 0.12 4.19
CA GLN A 204 18.35 -0.54 2.96
C GLN A 204 17.53 -0.09 1.73
N TYR A 205 16.22 0.05 1.88
CA TYR A 205 15.33 0.35 0.76
C TYR A 205 15.04 1.84 0.55
N ARG A 206 15.47 2.73 1.45
CA ARG A 206 15.17 4.17 1.42
C ARG A 206 15.40 4.82 0.05
N ASN A 207 16.61 4.73 -0.49
CA ASN A 207 16.95 5.39 -1.76
C ASN A 207 16.09 4.86 -2.92
N ALA A 208 15.85 3.55 -2.94
CA ALA A 208 15.02 2.89 -3.95
C ALA A 208 13.54 3.32 -3.85
N GLN A 209 13.03 3.50 -2.64
CA GLN A 209 11.67 4.00 -2.39
C GLN A 209 11.53 5.45 -2.83
N GLU A 210 12.49 6.33 -2.48
CA GLU A 210 12.47 7.74 -2.86
C GLU A 210 12.50 7.92 -4.39
N GLN A 211 13.36 7.17 -5.09
CA GLN A 211 13.42 7.18 -6.56
C GLN A 211 12.11 6.69 -7.19
N ARG A 212 11.54 5.58 -6.71
CA ARG A 212 10.27 5.05 -7.23
C ARG A 212 9.10 5.97 -6.96
N MET A 213 9.08 6.61 -5.80
CA MET A 213 8.03 7.58 -5.46
C MET A 213 8.13 8.82 -6.32
N ALA A 214 9.32 9.38 -6.56
CA ALA A 214 9.51 10.49 -7.49
C ALA A 214 9.03 10.15 -8.92
N TYR A 215 9.24 8.91 -9.36
CA TYR A 215 8.76 8.42 -10.67
C TYR A 215 7.22 8.22 -10.70
N THR A 216 6.64 7.74 -9.60
CA THR A 216 5.22 7.35 -9.52
C THR A 216 4.28 8.53 -9.23
N ALA A 217 4.66 9.37 -8.28
CA ALA A 217 3.89 10.50 -7.80
C ALA A 217 4.81 11.71 -7.69
N ASP A 218 4.76 12.58 -8.69
CA ASP A 218 5.62 13.76 -8.76
C ASP A 218 5.34 14.72 -7.60
N GLN A 219 6.40 15.05 -6.86
CA GLN A 219 6.39 15.99 -5.73
C GLN A 219 7.39 17.15 -5.96
N SER A 220 7.89 17.33 -7.19
CA SER A 220 8.89 18.36 -7.51
C SER A 220 8.34 19.79 -7.40
N ASP A 221 7.04 19.98 -7.65
CA ASP A 221 6.33 21.24 -7.41
C ASP A 221 5.63 21.19 -6.03
N PRO A 222 5.93 22.14 -5.11
CA PRO A 222 5.37 22.15 -3.77
C PRO A 222 3.89 22.59 -3.70
N ARG A 223 3.29 23.05 -4.81
CA ARG A 223 1.86 23.39 -4.86
C ARG A 223 0.97 22.14 -4.77
N PRO A 224 -0.28 22.26 -4.31
CA PRO A 224 -1.22 21.14 -4.31
C PRO A 224 -1.36 20.53 -5.71
N ALA A 225 -1.49 19.20 -5.77
CA ALA A 225 -1.71 18.53 -7.04
C ALA A 225 -3.08 18.89 -7.65
N SER A 226 -4.06 19.18 -6.81
CA SER A 226 -5.35 19.76 -7.17
C SER A 226 -5.23 21.12 -7.84
N ASP A 227 -4.42 22.05 -7.30
CA ASP A 227 -4.16 23.36 -7.92
C ASP A 227 -3.49 23.22 -9.29
N ARG A 228 -2.47 22.35 -9.37
CA ARG A 228 -1.79 22.03 -10.65
C ARG A 228 -2.75 21.41 -11.67
N GLY A 229 -3.71 20.62 -11.20
CA GLY A 229 -4.79 20.05 -12.00
C GLY A 229 -5.77 21.09 -12.51
N ALA A 230 -6.19 22.03 -11.66
CA ALA A 230 -7.05 23.14 -12.05
C ALA A 230 -6.38 24.01 -13.13
N GLU A 231 -5.12 24.36 -12.95
CA GLU A 231 -4.31 25.10 -13.93
C GLU A 231 -4.20 24.35 -15.26
N ALA A 232 -4.03 23.02 -15.23
CA ALA A 232 -3.97 22.19 -16.43
C ALA A 232 -5.29 22.20 -17.21
N LEU A 233 -6.42 22.19 -16.51
CA LEU A 233 -7.76 22.26 -17.11
C LEU A 233 -8.03 23.63 -17.72
N GLU A 234 -7.68 24.71 -17.01
CA GLU A 234 -7.81 26.09 -17.50
C GLU A 234 -7.07 26.27 -18.83
N ARG A 235 -5.79 25.90 -18.89
CA ARG A 235 -4.98 25.96 -20.11
C ARG A 235 -5.57 25.13 -21.26
N TYR A 236 -6.17 23.98 -20.95
CA TYR A 236 -6.83 23.17 -21.97
C TYR A 236 -8.07 23.87 -22.54
N ILE A 237 -8.91 24.44 -21.69
CA ILE A 237 -10.10 25.18 -22.11
C ILE A 237 -9.71 26.39 -22.97
N GLU A 238 -8.68 27.14 -22.57
CA GLU A 238 -8.16 28.26 -23.36
C GLU A 238 -7.69 27.82 -24.75
N SER A 239 -7.02 26.66 -24.86
CA SER A 239 -6.57 26.12 -26.14
C SER A 239 -7.69 25.67 -27.09
N LEU A 240 -8.91 25.46 -26.57
CA LEU A 240 -10.09 25.16 -27.40
C LEU A 240 -10.73 26.43 -27.99
N ALA A 241 -10.43 27.60 -27.43
CA ALA A 241 -10.96 28.89 -27.87
C ALA A 241 -10.08 29.59 -28.92
N SER A 242 -8.84 29.12 -29.11
CA SER A 242 -7.87 29.57 -30.11
C SER A 242 -7.90 28.71 -31.37
#